data_AF-A0A7V5R991-F1
#
_entry.id   AF-A0A7V5R991-F1
#
_cell.length_a   1.000
_cell.length_b   1.000
_cell.length_c   1.000
_cell.angle_alpha   90.00
_cell.angle_beta   90.00
_cell.angle_gamma   90.00
#
_symmetry.space_group_name_H-M   'P 1'
#
loop_
_entity.id
_entity.type
_entity.pdbx_description
1 polymer ?
#
loop_
_entity_poly.entity_id
_entity_poly.type
_entity_poly.pdbx_seq_one_letter_code
_entity_poly.pdbx_strand_id
1 'polypeptide(L)'
;MKRLVIPAAALAVAAAAALYLTAGDETGEVLEDARSYIEAMRSRDFDRIFSYHGDSQRKCMIVTVRANGGDVTAELEAVRKLKRSNFETASFSEDLIGEWVEKAIFTPPSSYHIVGVDMVEDTENPSSPLHDINERVNAFVTVEVSYPSADRAPVFGGRPLKSGRFVVKMVHSSNIARTLRGEATIDRWLFKSIRAVPESMEFFD
;
A
#
# COMPACT_ATOMS: atom_id res chain seq x y z
N MET A 1 -17.47 -54.62 -14.00
CA MET A 1 -17.08 -53.45 -14.82
C MET A 1 -16.68 -52.32 -13.87
N LYS A 2 -15.38 -52.14 -13.59
CA LYS A 2 -14.85 -51.14 -12.65
C LYS A 2 -13.71 -50.34 -13.31
N ARG A 3 -13.98 -49.60 -14.38
CA ARG A 3 -12.96 -48.74 -15.02
C ARG A 3 -13.63 -47.60 -15.79
N LEU A 4 -14.18 -46.60 -15.08
CA LEU A 4 -14.52 -45.30 -15.71
C LEU A 4 -14.96 -44.17 -14.75
N VAL A 5 -14.61 -44.22 -13.45
CA VAL A 5 -14.98 -43.15 -12.50
C VAL A 5 -13.76 -42.31 -12.06
N ILE A 6 -12.54 -42.77 -12.33
CA ILE A 6 -11.29 -42.11 -11.91
C ILE A 6 -10.95 -40.84 -12.75
N PRO A 7 -11.24 -40.72 -14.06
CA PRO A 7 -10.81 -39.53 -14.81
C PRO A 7 -11.63 -38.28 -14.45
N ALA A 8 -12.91 -38.42 -14.10
CA ALA A 8 -13.77 -37.29 -13.76
C ALA A 8 -13.42 -36.66 -12.40
N ALA A 9 -13.07 -37.48 -11.40
CA ALA A 9 -12.62 -36.99 -10.09
C ALA A 9 -11.26 -36.28 -10.19
N ALA A 10 -10.32 -36.82 -10.97
CA ALA A 10 -9.03 -36.17 -11.22
C ALA A 10 -9.19 -34.84 -11.98
N LEU A 11 -10.12 -34.77 -12.95
CA LEU A 11 -10.42 -33.54 -13.67
C LEU A 11 -11.09 -32.50 -12.78
N ALA A 12 -11.99 -32.92 -11.88
CA ALA A 12 -12.63 -32.02 -10.92
C ALA A 12 -11.64 -31.47 -9.88
N VAL A 13 -10.70 -32.30 -9.41
CA VAL A 13 -9.62 -31.84 -8.51
C VAL A 13 -8.66 -30.92 -9.25
N ALA A 14 -8.30 -31.22 -10.51
CA ALA A 14 -7.46 -30.34 -11.32
C ALA A 14 -8.16 -29.01 -11.64
N ALA A 15 -9.46 -29.02 -11.92
CA ALA A 15 -10.26 -27.82 -12.14
C ALA A 15 -10.44 -27.00 -10.84
N ALA A 16 -10.64 -27.66 -9.70
CA ALA A 16 -10.71 -27.00 -8.40
C ALA A 16 -9.34 -26.42 -7.97
N ALA A 17 -8.24 -27.13 -8.23
CA ALA A 17 -6.88 -26.63 -7.98
C ALA A 17 -6.53 -25.48 -8.94
N ALA A 18 -6.91 -25.56 -10.21
CA ALA A 18 -6.77 -24.46 -11.15
C ALA A 18 -7.62 -23.26 -10.73
N LEU A 19 -8.87 -23.48 -10.29
CA LEU A 19 -9.73 -22.42 -9.76
C LEU A 19 -9.17 -21.79 -8.49
N TYR A 20 -8.57 -22.58 -7.60
CA TYR A 20 -7.90 -22.10 -6.39
C TYR A 20 -6.61 -21.32 -6.71
N LEU A 21 -5.89 -21.71 -7.77
CA LEU A 21 -4.74 -20.95 -8.28
C LEU A 21 -5.14 -19.68 -9.05
N THR A 22 -6.38 -19.60 -9.56
CA THR A 22 -6.92 -18.42 -10.23
C THR A 22 -7.80 -17.54 -9.34
N ALA A 23 -8.17 -18.00 -8.15
CA ALA A 23 -8.73 -17.14 -7.11
C ALA A 23 -7.59 -16.19 -6.74
N GLY A 24 -7.69 -14.93 -7.18
CA GLY A 24 -6.61 -13.96 -7.17
C GLY A 24 -5.84 -14.00 -5.85
N ASP A 25 -4.53 -14.20 -5.94
CA ASP A 25 -3.66 -14.11 -4.78
C ASP A 25 -3.55 -12.63 -4.39
N GLU A 26 -4.57 -12.10 -3.71
CA GLU A 26 -4.61 -10.72 -3.24
C GLU A 26 -3.36 -10.38 -2.42
N THR A 27 -2.79 -11.38 -1.72
CA THR A 27 -1.53 -11.23 -1.00
C THR A 27 -0.36 -11.00 -1.97
N GLY A 28 -0.32 -11.73 -3.08
CA GLY A 28 0.62 -11.52 -4.18
C GLY A 28 0.54 -10.12 -4.79
N GLU A 29 -0.67 -9.62 -5.06
CA GLU A 29 -0.90 -8.26 -5.59
C GLU A 29 -0.46 -7.18 -4.59
N VAL A 30 -0.82 -7.32 -3.31
CA VAL A 30 -0.35 -6.42 -2.25
C VAL A 30 1.18 -6.37 -2.21
N LEU A 31 1.84 -7.53 -2.30
CA LEU A 31 3.29 -7.62 -2.29
C LEU A 31 3.93 -6.90 -3.48
N GLU A 32 3.38 -7.06 -4.68
CA GLU A 32 3.86 -6.40 -5.88
C GLU A 32 3.72 -4.87 -5.79
N ASP A 33 2.56 -4.40 -5.36
CA ASP A 33 2.27 -2.97 -5.22
C ASP A 33 3.10 -2.33 -4.10
N ALA A 34 3.26 -3.01 -2.97
CA ALA A 34 4.11 -2.55 -1.87
C ALA A 34 5.58 -2.44 -2.29
N ARG A 35 6.12 -3.45 -2.99
CA ARG A 35 7.48 -3.37 -3.56
C ARG A 35 7.61 -2.23 -4.56
N SER A 36 6.63 -2.09 -5.45
CA SER A 36 6.59 -1.01 -6.44
C SER A 36 6.66 0.37 -5.80
N TYR A 37 5.91 0.57 -4.72
CA TYR A 37 5.90 1.82 -3.98
C TYR A 37 7.22 2.07 -3.23
N ILE A 38 7.74 1.06 -2.51
CA ILE A 38 9.00 1.18 -1.77
C ILE A 38 10.18 1.46 -2.72
N GLU A 39 10.26 0.78 -3.87
CA GLU A 39 11.31 1.05 -4.85
C GLU A 39 11.18 2.44 -5.47
N ALA A 40 9.95 2.90 -5.76
CA ALA A 40 9.72 4.26 -6.21
C ALA A 40 10.19 5.29 -5.17
N MET A 41 9.95 5.01 -3.88
CA MET A 41 10.39 5.86 -2.78
C MET A 41 11.92 5.93 -2.67
N ARG A 42 12.60 4.80 -2.85
CA ARG A 42 14.07 4.70 -2.86
C ARG A 42 14.69 5.40 -4.07
N SER A 43 14.11 5.24 -5.26
CA SER A 43 14.58 5.89 -6.50
C SER A 43 14.15 7.35 -6.64
N ARG A 44 13.29 7.85 -5.74
CA ARG A 44 12.67 9.18 -5.80
C ARG A 44 11.86 9.41 -7.09
N ASP A 45 11.29 8.35 -7.65
CA ASP A 45 10.36 8.43 -8.78
C ASP A 45 9.00 8.96 -8.30
N PHE A 46 8.87 10.28 -8.28
CA PHE A 46 7.66 10.95 -7.80
C PHE A 46 6.40 10.51 -8.54
N ASP A 47 6.48 10.25 -9.85
CA ASP A 47 5.28 9.95 -10.63
C ASP A 47 4.73 8.58 -10.25
N ARG A 48 5.62 7.60 -10.06
CA ARG A 48 5.24 6.31 -9.51
C ARG A 48 4.76 6.44 -8.07
N ILE A 49 5.47 7.15 -7.19
CA ILE A 49 5.04 7.42 -5.80
C ILE A 49 3.63 7.99 -5.77
N PHE A 50 3.37 9.04 -6.56
CA PHE A 50 2.08 9.70 -6.65
C PHE A 50 0.96 8.73 -7.04
N SER A 51 1.22 7.83 -8.00
CA SER A 51 0.25 6.83 -8.46
C SER A 51 -0.12 5.78 -7.42
N TYR A 52 0.77 5.50 -6.47
CA TYR A 52 0.57 4.54 -5.38
C TYR A 52 0.15 5.19 -4.06
N HIS A 53 0.25 6.51 -3.93
CA HIS A 53 -0.07 7.22 -2.70
C HIS A 53 -1.59 7.42 -2.54
N GLY A 54 -2.20 6.72 -1.59
CA GLY A 54 -3.65 6.67 -1.38
C GLY A 54 -4.30 8.04 -1.17
N ASP A 55 -3.66 8.94 -0.42
CA ASP A 55 -4.20 10.28 -0.21
C ASP A 55 -4.12 11.18 -1.45
N SER A 56 -3.14 10.94 -2.33
CA SER A 56 -3.08 11.61 -3.63
C SER A 56 -4.19 11.11 -4.54
N GLN A 57 -4.35 9.78 -4.64
CA GLN A 57 -5.39 9.17 -5.45
C GLN A 57 -6.80 9.53 -4.97
N ARG A 58 -7.02 9.61 -3.65
CA ARG A 58 -8.28 10.12 -3.09
C ARG A 58 -8.58 11.54 -3.55
N LYS A 59 -7.60 12.44 -3.55
CA LYS A 59 -7.79 13.82 -4.03
C LYS A 59 -8.10 13.86 -5.53
N CYS A 60 -7.38 13.08 -6.35
CA CYS A 60 -7.68 12.96 -7.79
C CYS A 60 -9.11 12.50 -8.02
N MET A 61 -9.56 11.49 -7.28
CA MET A 61 -10.91 10.97 -7.44
C MET A 61 -12.00 11.95 -6.97
N ILE A 62 -11.76 12.73 -5.91
CA ILE A 62 -12.68 13.80 -5.50
C ILE A 62 -12.86 14.83 -6.63
N VAL A 63 -11.77 15.22 -7.29
CA VAL A 63 -11.80 16.12 -8.45
C VAL A 63 -12.63 15.51 -9.58
N THR A 64 -12.34 14.26 -9.96
CA THR A 64 -13.05 13.54 -11.03
C THR A 64 -14.55 13.41 -10.76
N VAL A 65 -14.93 13.01 -9.54
CA VAL A 65 -16.35 12.83 -9.16
C VAL A 65 -17.10 14.17 -9.15
N ARG A 66 -16.47 15.24 -8.65
CA ARG A 66 -17.10 16.58 -8.61
C ARG A 66 -17.37 17.16 -9.98
N ALA A 67 -16.50 16.88 -10.94
CA ALA A 67 -16.65 17.40 -12.30
C ALA A 67 -17.79 16.75 -13.08
N ASN A 68 -18.31 15.59 -12.64
CA ASN A 68 -19.46 14.91 -13.24
C ASN A 68 -19.36 14.77 -14.79
N GLY A 69 -18.18 14.36 -15.28
CA GLY A 69 -17.91 14.20 -16.71
C GLY A 69 -17.36 15.44 -17.43
N GLY A 70 -17.13 16.55 -16.72
CA GLY A 70 -16.39 17.71 -17.24
C GLY A 70 -14.87 17.46 -17.40
N ASP A 71 -14.20 18.34 -18.13
CA ASP A 71 -12.72 18.32 -18.23
C ASP A 71 -12.08 18.70 -16.90
N VAL A 72 -11.28 17.78 -16.35
CA VAL A 72 -10.57 17.91 -15.07
C VAL A 72 -9.06 18.04 -15.22
N THR A 73 -8.55 18.13 -16.45
CA THR A 73 -7.10 18.04 -16.73
C THR A 73 -6.29 19.06 -15.94
N ALA A 74 -6.73 20.32 -15.90
CA ALA A 74 -6.04 21.39 -15.18
C ALA A 74 -6.06 21.18 -13.65
N GLU A 75 -7.17 20.70 -13.10
CA GLU A 75 -7.31 20.44 -11.66
C GLU A 75 -6.46 19.25 -11.21
N LEU A 76 -6.44 18.17 -11.98
CA LEU A 76 -5.59 17.00 -11.71
C LEU A 76 -4.11 17.36 -11.77
N GLU A 77 -3.70 18.18 -12.74
CA GLU A 77 -2.32 18.68 -12.81
C GLU A 77 -1.97 19.59 -11.64
N ALA A 78 -2.92 20.43 -11.17
CA ALA A 78 -2.73 21.22 -9.96
C ALA A 78 -2.55 20.35 -8.71
N VAL A 79 -3.33 19.26 -8.57
CA VAL A 79 -3.16 18.27 -7.48
C VAL A 79 -1.77 17.65 -7.55
N ARG A 80 -1.34 17.21 -8.74
CA ARG A 80 0.00 16.63 -8.94
C ARG A 80 1.11 17.60 -8.56
N LYS A 81 1.06 18.83 -9.05
CA LYS A 81 2.06 19.88 -8.76
C LYS A 81 2.13 20.20 -7.26
N LEU A 82 0.99 20.32 -6.59
CA LEU A 82 0.93 20.53 -5.14
C LEU A 82 1.57 19.36 -4.40
N LYS A 83 1.19 18.13 -4.74
CA LYS A 83 1.74 16.92 -4.09
C LYS A 83 3.23 16.76 -4.33
N ARG A 84 3.74 17.14 -5.51
CA ARG A 84 5.16 17.17 -5.82
C ARG A 84 5.90 18.17 -4.93
N SER A 85 5.39 19.39 -4.82
CA SER A 85 5.96 20.42 -3.96
C SER A 85 5.97 19.99 -2.49
N ASN A 86 4.89 19.38 -1.99
CA ASN A 86 4.84 18.82 -0.65
C ASN A 86 5.87 17.69 -0.46
N PHE A 87 5.97 16.77 -1.42
CA PHE A 87 6.92 15.67 -1.34
C PHE A 87 8.38 16.16 -1.32
N GLU A 88 8.70 17.14 -2.17
CA GLU A 88 10.05 17.71 -2.26
C GLU A 88 10.44 18.43 -0.96
N THR A 89 9.51 19.20 -0.38
CA THR A 89 9.74 19.99 0.83
C THR A 89 9.58 19.21 2.15
N ALA A 90 8.97 18.02 2.11
CA ALA A 90 8.82 17.18 3.29
C ALA A 90 10.18 16.84 3.92
N SER A 91 10.33 17.26 5.16
CA SER A 91 11.43 16.90 6.05
C SER A 91 11.09 15.64 6.84
N PHE A 92 12.12 14.94 7.31
CA PHE A 92 11.92 13.84 8.24
C PHE A 92 11.20 14.32 9.51
N SER A 93 10.31 13.46 10.02
CA SER A 93 9.65 13.57 11.30
C SER A 93 9.69 12.20 11.97
N GLU A 94 10.04 12.15 13.25
CA GLU A 94 9.94 10.93 14.06
C GLU A 94 8.48 10.51 14.26
N ASP A 95 7.56 11.48 14.23
CA ASP A 95 6.13 11.21 14.16
C ASP A 95 5.77 10.76 12.74
N LEU A 96 5.51 9.46 12.60
CA LEU A 96 5.18 8.78 11.34
C LEU A 96 3.71 8.97 10.91
N ILE A 97 2.99 9.91 11.53
CA ILE A 97 1.63 10.28 11.12
C ILE A 97 1.65 11.32 9.98
N GLY A 98 2.77 12.02 9.78
CA GLY A 98 2.90 13.10 8.79
C GLY A 98 2.83 12.65 7.32
N GLU A 99 2.51 13.58 6.42
CA GLU A 99 2.56 13.35 4.97
C GLU A 99 4.02 13.13 4.53
N TRP A 100 4.28 12.08 3.76
CA TRP A 100 5.60 11.76 3.18
C TRP A 100 6.70 11.36 4.16
N VAL A 101 6.38 11.01 5.41
CA VAL A 101 7.36 10.57 6.42
C VAL A 101 8.13 9.33 5.99
N GLU A 102 7.50 8.46 5.20
CA GLU A 102 8.11 7.26 4.61
C GLU A 102 9.27 7.58 3.66
N LYS A 103 9.36 8.82 3.16
CA LYS A 103 10.49 9.31 2.35
C LYS A 103 11.83 9.15 3.07
N ALA A 104 11.85 9.35 4.39
CA ALA A 104 13.07 9.23 5.19
C ALA A 104 13.40 7.78 5.57
N ILE A 105 12.39 6.92 5.63
CA ILE A 105 12.56 5.49 5.94
C ILE A 105 13.12 4.77 4.72
N PHE A 106 12.47 4.91 3.56
CA PHE A 106 12.88 4.25 2.32
C PHE A 106 13.83 5.14 1.50
N THR A 107 15.02 5.41 2.04
CA THR A 107 16.05 6.21 1.37
C THR A 107 17.30 5.38 1.07
N PRO A 108 17.94 5.52 -0.12
CA PRO A 108 19.24 4.92 -0.35
C PRO A 108 20.28 5.41 0.68
N PRO A 109 21.21 4.55 1.13
CA PRO A 109 21.47 3.17 0.70
C PRO A 109 20.75 2.10 1.54
N SER A 110 19.58 2.37 2.12
CA SER A 110 18.86 1.36 2.90
C SER A 110 18.58 0.09 2.11
N SER A 111 18.62 -1.06 2.78
CA SER A 111 18.04 -2.32 2.29
C SER A 111 16.72 -2.57 2.99
N TYR A 112 15.82 -3.29 2.34
CA TYR A 112 14.56 -3.70 2.93
C TYR A 112 14.20 -5.13 2.56
N HIS A 113 13.36 -5.75 3.38
CA HIS A 113 12.77 -7.06 3.15
C HIS A 113 11.32 -7.04 3.65
N ILE A 114 10.38 -7.50 2.83
CA ILE A 114 9.00 -7.69 3.27
C ILE A 114 8.91 -9.02 4.01
N VAL A 115 8.58 -8.95 5.29
CA VAL A 115 8.50 -10.09 6.22
C VAL A 115 7.17 -10.83 6.07
N GLY A 116 6.08 -10.10 5.86
CA GLY A 116 4.75 -10.68 5.77
C GLY A 116 3.68 -9.65 5.42
N VAL A 117 2.49 -10.18 5.10
CA VAL A 117 1.29 -9.40 4.79
C VAL A 117 0.14 -9.98 5.58
N ASP A 118 -0.53 -9.12 6.35
CA ASP A 118 -1.76 -9.46 7.07
C ASP A 118 -2.94 -8.76 6.42
N MET A 119 -3.89 -9.55 5.90
CA MET A 119 -5.15 -9.04 5.36
C MET A 119 -6.16 -8.93 6.50
N VAL A 120 -6.71 -7.74 6.71
CA VAL A 120 -7.62 -7.46 7.83
C VAL A 120 -8.88 -6.79 7.30
N GLU A 121 -10.01 -7.39 7.63
CA GLU A 121 -11.32 -6.79 7.38
C GLU A 121 -11.48 -5.49 8.17
N ASP A 122 -11.85 -4.44 7.45
CA ASP A 122 -12.12 -3.09 7.93
C ASP A 122 -13.60 -3.00 8.30
N THR A 123 -13.88 -3.38 9.53
CA THR A 123 -15.22 -3.42 10.14
C THR A 123 -15.62 -2.04 10.65
N GLU A 124 -15.77 -1.06 9.75
CA GLU A 124 -16.10 0.32 10.14
C GLU A 124 -17.53 0.47 10.71
N ASN A 125 -18.43 -0.52 10.59
CA ASN A 125 -19.70 -0.53 11.33
C ASN A 125 -20.41 -1.92 11.34
N PRO A 126 -20.27 -2.74 12.39
CA PRO A 126 -20.84 -4.10 12.43
C PRO A 126 -22.37 -4.16 12.49
N SER A 127 -23.06 -3.02 12.61
CA SER A 127 -24.51 -2.94 12.78
C SER A 127 -25.28 -2.54 11.50
N SER A 128 -24.59 -2.33 10.38
CA SER A 128 -25.22 -1.97 9.10
C SER A 128 -25.81 -3.22 8.41
N PRO A 129 -27.08 -3.23 7.97
CA PRO A 129 -27.65 -4.34 7.19
C PRO A 129 -26.99 -4.55 5.81
N LEU A 130 -26.02 -3.71 5.44
CA LEU A 130 -25.17 -3.88 4.25
C LEU A 130 -23.80 -4.51 4.58
N HIS A 131 -23.63 -5.13 5.74
CA HIS A 131 -22.36 -5.69 6.21
C HIS A 131 -21.75 -6.71 5.23
N ASP A 132 -22.59 -7.59 4.66
CA ASP A 132 -22.16 -8.68 3.76
C ASP A 132 -21.78 -8.20 2.35
N ILE A 133 -22.04 -6.93 2.02
CA ILE A 133 -21.71 -6.32 0.71
C ILE A 133 -20.53 -5.31 0.87
N ASN A 134 -20.10 -5.07 2.11
CA ASN A 134 -19.17 -3.99 2.47
C ASN A 134 -17.86 -4.46 3.09
N GLU A 135 -17.40 -5.67 2.78
CA GLU A 135 -16.06 -6.10 3.14
C GLU A 135 -15.05 -5.12 2.51
N ARG A 136 -14.41 -4.34 3.37
CA ARG A 136 -13.25 -3.52 3.03
C ARG A 136 -12.08 -4.30 3.57
N VAL A 137 -11.13 -4.69 2.73
CA VAL A 137 -9.91 -5.31 3.24
C VAL A 137 -8.80 -4.28 3.24
N ASN A 138 -8.15 -4.13 4.38
CA ASN A 138 -6.88 -3.41 4.51
C ASN A 138 -5.76 -4.45 4.55
N ALA A 139 -4.64 -4.17 3.89
CA ALA A 139 -3.47 -5.01 3.98
C ALA A 139 -2.40 -4.33 4.83
N PHE A 140 -1.84 -5.05 5.79
CA PHE A 140 -0.74 -4.58 6.64
C PHE A 140 0.53 -5.33 6.24
N VAL A 141 1.44 -4.61 5.58
CA VAL A 141 2.71 -5.15 5.08
C VAL A 141 3.80 -4.86 6.10
N THR A 142 4.37 -5.90 6.70
CA THR A 142 5.50 -5.75 7.62
C THR A 142 6.79 -5.73 6.82
N VAL A 143 7.55 -4.63 6.93
CA VAL A 143 8.80 -4.39 6.22
C VAL A 143 9.92 -4.22 7.22
N GLU A 144 10.98 -5.01 7.09
CA GLU A 144 12.23 -4.81 7.80
C GLU A 144 13.14 -3.93 6.96
N VAL A 145 13.73 -2.90 7.58
CA VAL A 145 14.64 -1.95 6.91
C VAL A 145 15.94 -1.89 7.69
N SER A 146 17.07 -1.81 6.99
CA SER A 146 18.38 -1.66 7.59
C SER A 146 19.23 -0.64 6.85
N TYR A 147 20.08 0.07 7.60
CA TYR A 147 20.97 1.11 7.10
C TYR A 147 22.42 0.67 7.30
N PRO A 148 23.31 0.91 6.32
CA PRO A 148 24.70 0.50 6.43
C PRO A 148 25.55 1.42 7.32
N SER A 149 25.11 2.65 7.57
CA SER A 149 25.86 3.63 8.36
C SER A 149 24.96 4.68 9.02
N ALA A 150 25.44 5.22 10.15
CA ALA A 150 24.70 6.19 10.97
C ALA A 150 24.46 7.54 10.27
N ASP A 151 25.37 8.00 9.41
CA ASP A 151 25.26 9.27 8.67
C ASP A 151 24.14 9.26 7.60
N ARG A 152 23.63 8.08 7.25
CA ARG A 152 22.57 7.88 6.24
C ARG A 152 21.28 7.37 6.84
N ALA A 153 21.25 7.10 8.13
CA ALA A 153 20.08 6.60 8.84
C ALA A 153 19.16 7.74 9.29
N PRO A 154 17.83 7.54 9.28
CA PRO A 154 16.92 8.41 10.00
C PRO A 154 17.22 8.33 11.50
N VAL A 155 16.99 9.44 12.21
CA VAL A 155 17.20 9.53 13.66
C VAL A 155 15.87 9.31 14.36
N PHE A 156 15.78 8.35 15.28
CA PHE A 156 14.59 8.14 16.10
C PHE A 156 14.97 8.26 17.57
N GLY A 157 14.25 9.07 18.35
CA GLY A 157 14.58 9.32 19.75
C GLY A 157 15.99 9.89 19.92
N GLY A 158 16.46 10.69 18.96
CA GLY A 158 17.80 11.27 18.98
C GLY A 158 18.96 10.30 18.62
N ARG A 159 18.66 9.05 18.24
CA ARG A 159 19.69 8.06 17.84
C ARG A 159 19.52 7.61 16.38
N PRO A 160 20.61 7.49 15.60
CA PRO A 160 20.53 6.97 14.23
C PRO A 160 20.09 5.50 14.22
N LEU A 161 19.06 5.19 13.42
CA LEU A 161 18.51 3.85 13.29
C LEU A 161 19.42 2.93 12.47
N LYS A 162 19.81 1.79 13.03
CA LYS A 162 20.57 0.75 12.32
C LYS A 162 19.66 -0.19 11.57
N SER A 163 18.61 -0.68 12.22
CA SER A 163 17.57 -1.53 11.61
C SER A 163 16.27 -1.43 12.39
N GLY A 164 15.17 -1.80 11.76
CA GLY A 164 13.88 -1.86 12.43
C GLY A 164 12.78 -2.36 11.51
N ARG A 165 11.65 -2.75 12.11
CA ARG A 165 10.43 -3.12 11.38
C ARG A 165 9.44 -1.98 11.36
N PHE A 166 8.78 -1.86 10.22
CA PHE A 166 7.73 -0.91 9.96
C PHE A 166 6.51 -1.66 9.41
N VAL A 167 5.33 -1.26 9.84
CA VAL A 167 4.06 -1.77 9.30
C VAL A 167 3.50 -0.73 8.35
N VAL A 168 3.45 -1.07 7.06
CA VAL A 168 2.85 -0.27 6.01
C VAL A 168 1.40 -0.69 5.84
N LYS A 169 0.47 0.24 6.03
CA LYS A 169 -0.94 0.03 5.72
C LYS A 169 -1.15 0.34 4.24
N MET A 170 -1.69 -0.64 3.52
CA MET A 170 -2.15 -0.53 2.14
C MET A 170 -3.68 -0.58 2.13
N VAL A 171 -4.29 0.19 1.24
CA VAL A 171 -5.75 0.20 1.01
C VAL A 171 -6.02 -0.03 -0.46
N HIS A 172 -6.99 -0.87 -0.78
CA HIS A 172 -7.38 -1.06 -2.16
C HIS A 172 -8.07 0.20 -2.73
N SER A 173 -7.79 0.55 -3.98
CA SER A 173 -8.36 1.73 -4.64
C SER A 173 -9.89 1.73 -4.67
N SER A 174 -10.51 0.55 -4.79
CA SER A 174 -11.97 0.37 -4.72
C SER A 174 -12.57 0.84 -3.38
N ASN A 175 -11.82 0.73 -2.27
CA ASN A 175 -12.27 1.23 -0.96
C ASN A 175 -12.36 2.77 -0.95
N ILE A 176 -11.45 3.43 -1.65
CA ILE A 176 -11.47 4.89 -1.80
C ILE A 176 -12.65 5.29 -2.71
N ALA A 177 -12.85 4.57 -3.82
CA ALA A 177 -13.87 4.89 -4.83
C ALA A 177 -15.29 4.73 -4.32
N ARG A 178 -15.55 3.62 -3.62
CA ARG A 178 -16.83 3.32 -2.97
C ARG A 178 -17.23 4.40 -1.97
N THR A 179 -16.27 4.94 -1.21
CA THR A 179 -16.52 6.03 -0.25
C THR A 179 -17.02 7.31 -0.94
N LEU A 180 -16.64 7.53 -2.20
CA LEU A 180 -16.99 8.72 -2.97
C LEU A 180 -18.12 8.49 -3.98
N ARG A 181 -18.75 7.31 -3.98
CA ARG A 181 -19.75 6.87 -4.99
C ARG A 181 -19.25 7.02 -6.44
N GLY A 182 -17.95 6.88 -6.65
CA GLY A 182 -17.32 6.86 -7.98
C GLY A 182 -16.82 5.48 -8.34
N GLU A 183 -16.42 5.30 -9.60
CA GLU A 183 -15.64 4.12 -10.03
C GLU A 183 -14.16 4.34 -9.72
N ALA A 184 -13.47 3.27 -9.34
CA ALA A 184 -12.02 3.32 -9.15
C ALA A 184 -11.37 3.53 -10.52
N THR A 185 -10.60 4.62 -10.66
CA THR A 185 -9.87 4.91 -11.90
C THR A 185 -8.71 3.95 -12.16
N ILE A 186 -8.27 3.24 -11.13
CA ILE A 186 -7.15 2.29 -11.16
C ILE A 186 -7.48 1.17 -10.18
N ASP A 187 -7.22 -0.08 -10.56
CA ASP A 187 -7.42 -1.27 -9.72
C ASP A 187 -6.06 -1.69 -9.11
N ARG A 188 -5.82 -1.37 -7.83
CA ARG A 188 -4.54 -1.65 -7.13
C ARG A 188 -4.58 -1.36 -5.63
N TRP A 189 -3.57 -1.82 -4.92
CA TRP A 189 -3.26 -1.46 -3.55
C TRP A 189 -2.45 -0.17 -3.46
N LEU A 190 -2.89 0.73 -2.59
CA LEU A 190 -2.35 2.06 -2.41
C LEU A 190 -1.77 2.23 -1.01
N PHE A 191 -0.60 2.85 -0.91
CA PHE A 191 -0.02 3.22 0.38
C PHE A 191 -0.94 4.19 1.12
N LYS A 192 -1.21 3.91 2.40
CA LYS A 192 -2.04 4.76 3.25
C LYS A 192 -1.30 5.36 4.42
N SER A 193 -0.46 4.58 5.09
CA SER A 193 0.30 5.04 6.25
C SER A 193 1.42 4.07 6.59
N ILE A 194 2.37 4.52 7.39
CA ILE A 194 3.44 3.68 7.96
C ILE A 194 3.52 3.89 9.47
N ARG A 195 3.88 2.85 10.21
CA ARG A 195 4.19 2.95 11.64
C ARG A 195 5.42 2.13 11.98
N ALA A 196 6.17 2.60 12.97
CA ALA A 196 7.29 1.87 13.54
C ALA A 196 6.80 0.72 14.45
N VAL A 197 7.61 -0.32 14.57
CA VAL A 197 7.49 -1.36 15.61
C VAL A 197 8.63 -1.11 16.61
N PRO A 198 8.41 -0.34 17.69
CA PRO A 198 9.48 0.19 18.54
C PRO A 198 10.42 -0.87 19.12
N GLU A 199 9.88 -2.02 19.51
CA GLU A 199 10.61 -3.15 20.08
C GLU A 199 11.57 -3.83 19.09
N SER A 200 11.44 -3.54 17.79
CA SER A 200 12.32 -4.07 16.75
C SER A 200 13.45 -3.13 16.35
N MET A 201 13.50 -1.92 16.91
CA MET A 201 14.46 -0.89 16.50
C MET A 201 15.82 -1.10 17.15
N GLU A 202 16.83 -1.31 16.31
CA GLU A 202 18.24 -1.29 16.70
C GLU A 202 18.87 0.02 16.27
N PHE A 203 19.74 0.57 17.11
CA PHE A 203 20.39 1.86 16.88
C PHE A 203 21.89 1.70 16.74
N PHE A 204 22.51 2.62 16.03
CA PHE A 204 23.95 2.78 16.09
C PHE A 204 24.38 3.29 17.48
N ASP A 205 25.61 2.94 17.85
CA ASP A 205 26.27 3.42 19.07
C ASP A 205 26.74 4.87 18.93
#